data_AF-A0A022PZE4-F1
#
_entry.id   AF-A0A022PZE4-F1
#
_cell.length_a   1.000
_cell.length_b   1.000
_cell.length_c   1.000
_cell.angle_alpha   90.00
_cell.angle_beta   90.00
_cell.angle_gamma   90.00
#
_symmetry.space_group_name_H-M   'P 1'
#
loop_
_entity.id
_entity.type
_entity.pdbx_description
1 polymer ?
#
loop_
_entity_poly.entity_id
_entity_poly.type
_entity_poly.pdbx_seq_one_letter_code
_entity_poly.pdbx_strand_id
1 'polypeptide(L)'
;MAKIYFCLFLISFLFGTFVHADNKNSVPTRRDEVRQYSSYKYWCIVHDPPPSDDKLQGFLDYACSHINCTAILPGGDCFEPDTLASHASYVFDLYYN
;
A
#
# COMPACT_ATOMS: atom_id res chain seq x y z
N MET A 1 -28.97 20.54 -46.41
CA MET A 1 -27.96 21.07 -45.46
C MET A 1 -27.67 20.12 -44.30
N ALA A 2 -28.64 19.38 -43.75
CA ALA A 2 -28.42 18.37 -42.69
C ALA A 2 -27.48 17.19 -43.06
N LYS A 3 -27.41 16.80 -44.35
CA LYS A 3 -26.54 15.71 -44.82
C LYS A 3 -25.02 16.02 -44.71
N ILE A 4 -24.64 17.30 -44.79
CA ILE A 4 -23.23 17.71 -44.69
C ILE A 4 -22.71 17.55 -43.26
N TYR A 5 -23.54 17.91 -42.27
CA TYR A 5 -23.20 17.82 -40.85
C TYR A 5 -23.10 16.37 -40.37
N PHE A 6 -23.92 15.48 -40.94
CA PHE A 6 -23.87 14.05 -40.64
C PHE A 6 -22.54 13.41 -41.09
N CYS A 7 -22.02 13.78 -42.27
CA CYS A 7 -20.71 13.30 -42.72
C CYS A 7 -19.56 13.86 -41.86
N LEU A 8 -19.60 15.14 -41.50
CA LEU A 8 -18.56 15.73 -40.65
C LEU A 8 -18.51 15.08 -39.26
N PHE A 9 -19.67 14.75 -38.66
CA PHE A 9 -19.73 14.04 -37.39
C PHE A 9 -19.17 12.61 -37.45
N LEU A 10 -19.45 11.88 -38.53
CA LEU A 10 -18.92 10.52 -38.73
C LEU A 10 -17.41 10.53 -38.96
N ILE A 11 -16.87 11.53 -39.66
CA ILE A 11 -15.42 11.68 -39.86
C ILE A 11 -14.74 12.04 -38.53
N SER A 12 -15.34 12.88 -37.70
CA SER A 12 -14.82 13.19 -36.35
C SER A 12 -14.81 11.96 -35.42
N PHE A 13 -15.80 11.07 -35.53
CA PHE A 13 -15.85 9.82 -34.75
C PHE A 13 -14.83 8.78 -35.23
N LEU A 14 -14.48 8.76 -36.52
CA LEU A 14 -13.51 7.79 -37.06
C LEU A 14 -12.05 8.21 -36.87
N PHE A 15 -11.75 9.51 -36.77
CA PHE A 15 -10.39 10.02 -36.53
C PHE A 15 -10.09 10.38 -35.05
N GLY A 16 -11.06 10.18 -34.15
CA GLY A 16 -11.03 10.64 -32.77
C GLY A 16 -10.31 9.73 -31.76
N THR A 17 -9.77 8.58 -32.15
CA THR A 17 -8.88 7.80 -31.28
C THR A 17 -7.44 7.93 -31.77
N PHE A 18 -6.88 9.14 -31.61
CA PHE A 18 -5.43 9.26 -31.53
C PHE A 18 -4.99 8.48 -30.30
N VAL A 19 -4.50 7.27 -30.56
CA VAL A 19 -3.76 6.42 -29.64
C VAL A 19 -2.69 7.29 -28.96
N HIS A 20 -2.93 7.66 -27.70
CA HIS A 20 -1.85 8.09 -26.82
C HIS A 20 -1.11 6.82 -26.42
N ALA A 21 0.03 6.58 -27.07
CA ALA A 21 0.95 5.54 -26.66
C ALA A 21 1.76 6.08 -25.47
N ASP A 22 1.27 5.88 -24.25
CA ASP A 22 2.10 6.01 -23.06
C ASP A 22 3.05 4.80 -22.98
N ASN A 23 4.34 5.04 -23.24
CA ASN A 23 5.40 4.08 -22.97
C ASN A 23 5.57 3.93 -21.45
N LYS A 24 4.96 2.90 -20.85
CA LYS A 24 5.07 2.61 -19.41
C LYS A 24 6.34 1.86 -19.04
N ASN A 25 7.51 2.35 -19.45
CA ASN A 25 8.80 1.79 -19.01
C ASN A 25 9.65 2.77 -18.18
N SER A 26 9.03 3.78 -17.57
CA SER A 26 9.67 4.64 -16.59
C SER A 26 9.49 4.07 -15.18
N VAL A 27 10.57 3.53 -14.59
CA VAL A 27 10.67 3.32 -13.14
C VAL A 27 10.86 4.69 -12.49
N PRO A 28 9.94 5.18 -11.64
CA PRO A 28 10.08 6.47 -10.99
C PRO A 28 11.25 6.44 -9.99
N THR A 29 12.19 7.38 -10.13
CA THR A 29 13.22 7.63 -9.11
C THR A 29 12.63 8.57 -8.04
N ARG A 30 12.93 8.27 -6.77
CA ARG A 30 12.23 8.74 -5.55
C ARG A 30 12.10 10.27 -5.34
N ARG A 31 12.70 11.15 -6.14
CA ARG A 31 12.76 12.59 -5.81
C ARG A 31 11.92 13.57 -6.63
N ASP A 32 11.40 13.20 -7.79
CA ASP A 32 10.85 14.22 -8.71
C ASP A 32 9.32 14.19 -8.91
N GLU A 33 8.55 13.43 -8.13
CA GLU A 33 7.08 13.35 -8.29
C GLU A 33 6.30 13.39 -6.96
N VAL A 34 6.53 14.42 -6.13
CA VAL A 34 5.67 14.70 -4.95
C VAL A 34 4.63 15.75 -5.33
N ARG A 35 3.48 15.33 -5.88
CA ARG A 35 2.18 16.02 -5.66
C ARG A 35 0.89 15.30 -6.10
N GLN A 36 0.92 14.11 -6.71
CA GLN A 36 -0.32 13.47 -7.22
C GLN A 36 -0.40 11.94 -7.00
N TYR A 37 0.18 11.41 -5.91
CA TYR A 37 -0.09 10.05 -5.46
C TYR A 37 -0.70 10.08 -4.07
N SER A 38 -1.99 9.73 -4.03
CA SER A 38 -2.76 9.30 -2.87
C SER A 38 -1.91 8.50 -1.88
N SER A 39 -1.99 8.84 -0.59
CA SER A 39 -1.60 8.03 0.58
C SER A 39 -0.79 6.77 0.26
N TYR A 40 0.54 6.88 0.21
CA TYR A 40 1.39 5.69 0.18
C TYR A 40 1.17 4.94 1.49
N LYS A 41 0.44 3.81 1.44
CA LYS A 41 0.33 2.88 2.56
C LYS A 41 1.68 2.22 2.77
N TYR A 42 2.32 2.52 3.89
CA TYR A 42 3.55 1.87 4.31
C TYR A 42 3.23 0.66 5.18
N TRP A 43 4.14 -0.30 5.23
CA TRP A 43 4.06 -1.46 6.12
C TRP A 43 5.27 -1.46 7.04
N CYS A 44 5.03 -1.51 8.35
CA CYS A 44 6.08 -1.45 9.37
C CYS A 44 6.40 -2.85 9.90
N ILE A 45 7.67 -3.27 9.83
CA ILE A 45 8.15 -4.55 10.36
C ILE A 45 9.32 -4.35 11.31
N VAL A 46 9.55 -5.34 12.16
CA VAL A 46 10.76 -5.41 12.99
C VAL A 46 12.00 -5.47 12.09
N HIS A 47 13.06 -4.77 12.51
CA HIS A 47 14.34 -4.76 11.81
C HIS A 47 15.05 -6.12 11.89
N ASP A 48 15.96 -6.41 10.95
CA ASP A 48 16.81 -7.60 10.96
C ASP A 48 18.30 -7.17 11.06
N PRO A 49 19.04 -7.51 12.13
CA PRO A 49 18.63 -8.37 13.24
C PRO A 49 17.61 -7.72 14.18
N PRO A 50 16.75 -8.51 14.83
CA PRO A 50 15.75 -7.99 15.74
C PRO A 50 16.40 -7.34 16.98
N PRO A 51 15.73 -6.36 17.61
CA PRO A 51 16.07 -5.90 18.94
C PRO A 51 16.02 -7.05 19.96
N SER A 52 16.54 -6.81 21.17
CA SER A 52 16.40 -7.76 22.28
C SER A 52 14.93 -8.06 22.60
N ASP A 53 14.65 -9.29 23.02
CA ASP A 53 13.31 -9.76 23.35
C ASP A 53 12.58 -8.83 24.35
N ASP A 54 13.29 -8.32 25.36
CA ASP A 54 12.72 -7.36 26.33
C ASP A 54 12.15 -6.10 25.67
N LYS A 55 12.77 -5.62 24.58
CA LYS A 55 12.29 -4.44 23.84
C LYS A 55 11.06 -4.78 23.00
N LEU A 56 11.05 -5.96 22.38
CA LEU A 56 9.91 -6.42 21.60
C LEU A 56 8.71 -6.69 22.50
N GLN A 57 8.90 -7.37 23.63
CA GLN A 57 7.86 -7.61 24.61
C GLN A 57 7.34 -6.30 25.21
N GLY A 58 8.23 -5.37 25.59
CA GLY A 58 7.82 -4.06 26.09
C GLY A 58 6.99 -3.26 25.08
N PHE A 59 7.30 -3.36 23.78
CA PHE A 59 6.47 -2.77 22.73
C PHE A 59 5.11 -3.47 22.63
N LEU A 60 5.06 -4.80 22.64
CA LEU A 60 3.81 -5.57 22.60
C LEU A 60 2.91 -5.22 23.79
N ASP A 61 3.44 -5.24 25.01
CA ASP A 61 2.70 -4.90 26.23
C ASP A 61 2.10 -3.49 26.16
N TYR A 62 2.87 -2.54 25.64
CA TYR A 62 2.42 -1.17 25.44
C TYR A 62 1.36 -1.08 24.34
N ALA A 63 1.64 -1.56 23.13
CA ALA A 63 0.76 -1.41 21.98
C ALA A 63 -0.57 -2.16 22.20
N CYS A 64 -0.54 -3.35 22.77
CA CYS A 64 -1.75 -4.14 23.04
C CYS A 64 -2.64 -3.55 24.14
N SER A 65 -2.16 -2.57 24.91
CA SER A 65 -3.04 -1.77 25.79
C SER A 65 -3.81 -0.67 25.03
N HIS A 66 -3.45 -0.39 23.77
CA HIS A 66 -4.06 0.63 22.92
C HIS A 66 -4.77 0.05 21.69
N ILE A 67 -4.34 -1.12 21.19
CA ILE A 67 -4.90 -1.79 19.99
C ILE A 67 -5.32 -3.23 20.30
N ASN A 68 -6.13 -3.82 19.42
CA ASN A 68 -6.57 -5.20 19.57
C ASN A 68 -5.51 -6.19 19.07
N CYS A 69 -4.86 -6.90 20.01
CA CYS A 69 -3.85 -7.92 19.70
C CYS A 69 -4.38 -9.36 19.63
N THR A 70 -5.70 -9.59 19.62
CA THR A 70 -6.26 -10.95 19.62
C THR A 70 -5.78 -11.84 18.47
N ALA A 71 -5.43 -11.25 17.32
CA ALA A 71 -4.91 -12.00 16.18
C ALA A 71 -3.55 -12.67 16.43
N ILE A 72 -2.71 -12.12 17.33
CA ILE A 72 -1.38 -12.67 17.65
C ILE A 72 -1.38 -13.52 18.92
N LEU A 73 -2.53 -13.72 19.57
CA LEU A 73 -2.65 -14.59 20.74
C LEU A 73 -2.84 -16.05 20.32
N PRO A 74 -2.58 -17.04 21.20
CA PRO A 74 -2.83 -18.43 20.89
C PRO A 74 -4.26 -18.68 20.37
N GLY A 75 -4.36 -19.29 19.19
CA GLY A 75 -5.63 -19.53 18.49
C GLY A 75 -6.13 -18.37 17.63
N GLY A 76 -5.39 -17.25 17.55
CA GLY A 76 -5.64 -16.15 16.63
C GLY A 76 -5.09 -16.40 15.22
N ASP A 77 -5.65 -15.70 14.23
CA ASP A 77 -5.35 -15.90 12.80
C ASP A 77 -3.90 -15.54 12.40
N CYS A 78 -3.18 -14.79 13.23
CA CYS A 78 -1.81 -14.34 13.01
C CYS A 78 -0.89 -14.76 14.16
N PHE A 79 -1.21 -15.88 14.83
CA PHE A 79 -0.35 -16.45 15.87
C PHE A 79 0.92 -17.08 15.28
N GLU A 80 0.81 -17.87 14.22
CA GLU A 80 1.97 -18.46 13.58
C GLU A 80 2.67 -17.52 12.57
N PRO A 81 4.03 -17.48 12.57
CA PRO A 81 4.92 -18.21 13.46
C PRO A 81 4.98 -17.60 14.87
N ASP A 82 4.99 -18.46 15.88
CA ASP A 82 5.04 -18.08 17.30
C ASP A 82 6.44 -17.58 17.69
N THR A 83 6.75 -16.36 17.26
CA THR A 83 7.98 -15.65 17.61
C THR A 83 7.67 -14.20 17.96
N LEU A 84 8.39 -13.65 18.93
CA LEU A 84 8.24 -12.26 19.36
C LEU A 84 8.42 -11.28 18.20
N ALA A 85 9.38 -11.51 17.31
CA ALA A 85 9.63 -10.64 16.17
C ALA A 85 8.47 -10.64 15.16
N SER A 86 7.83 -11.79 14.93
CA SER A 86 6.68 -11.91 14.03
C SER A 86 5.44 -11.24 14.61
N HIS A 87 5.12 -11.50 15.88
CA HIS A 87 4.03 -10.83 16.57
C HIS A 87 4.24 -9.31 16.64
N ALA A 88 5.45 -8.87 16.98
CA ALA A 88 5.78 -7.44 17.03
C ALA A 88 5.69 -6.79 15.64
N SER A 89 6.11 -7.48 14.56
CA SER A 89 5.98 -6.94 13.20
C SER A 89 4.52 -6.71 12.80
N TYR A 90 3.64 -7.64 13.15
CA TYR A 90 2.20 -7.48 12.92
C TYR A 90 1.63 -6.28 13.71
N VAL A 91 1.96 -6.19 15.00
CA VAL A 91 1.52 -5.10 15.87
C VAL A 91 2.11 -3.76 15.44
N PHE A 92 3.34 -3.72 14.92
CA PHE A 92 3.97 -2.52 14.38
C PHE A 92 3.22 -1.95 13.20
N ASP A 93 2.80 -2.80 12.26
CA ASP A 93 1.97 -2.34 11.15
C ASP A 93 0.64 -1.79 11.67
N LEU A 94 -0.07 -2.57 12.50
CA LEU A 94 -1.37 -2.14 13.03
C LEU A 94 -1.33 -0.85 13.84
N TYR A 95 -0.22 -0.59 14.55
CA TYR A 95 -0.09 0.58 15.40
C TYR A 95 0.21 1.86 14.60
N TYR A 96 0.91 1.75 13.47
CA TYR A 96 1.38 2.91 12.70
C TYR A 96 0.58 3.19 11.41
N ASN A 97 -0.38 2.34 11.05
CA ASN A 97 -1.15 2.38 9.80
C ASN A 97 -2.64 2.62 10.06
#